data_AF-A0A9D8J2A2-F1
#
_entry.id   AF-A0A9D8J2A2-F1
#
_cell.length_a   1.000
_cell.length_b   1.000
_cell.length_c   1.000
_cell.angle_alpha   90.00
_cell.angle_beta   90.00
_cell.angle_gamma   90.00
#
_symmetry.space_group_name_H-M   'P 1'
#
loop_
_entity.id
_entity.type
_entity.pdbx_description
1 polymer ?
#
loop_
_entity_poly.entity_id
_entity_poly.type
_entity_poly.pdbx_seq_one_letter_code
_entity_poly.pdbx_strand_id
1 'polypeptide(L)'
;MDAAQSADGAAAQVLSEAVGVQTAASTALGAAQAADGVADQALTEAQDARTQAATGLDAALALEALAQAALTGAKADQAEKADFLDAAEQTQQQAADDLADAQAAADNCSSALNAAIQDAQRAQTAYDDAVADSAAAQTELQDTLDRHDVTVDNGTVVIPNVATDAGQSAPFSSFMTLFGQFFDHGLDLTSKGGSGTVFIPLQPDDPLYVDGSPTNFMVLTRATNQPGEDGILGTADDVHEHVNRTTPFIDLNQVYTSHESHQVFLREYALNDQGRPVATGRMLAGENGGPPTWADIKEQARTLLGIELSDGDVGRVPLLATDLYGNFIPGANGFPQLVTATGLVQGNPAATVAASTAIATGHAFLEDIAHNATPAAGLIADDDAAIGTAADHQPAGTYDNELLDAHFVVGDGRGNENIGLTAVHHVFHSEHNNRVDQIKEVLLGSGDVAFLNEWLLTDVTEIPADIGSLVWDGERLFQAARFSTEMVYQHLVFDEFARTVSPNVDPFVFSNTADIDPAIVSEFANVVYRFGHSMLTETVDRLAADGQTAAPVGLIEAFLNPMEYVASGIDSDAAAGAIVRGMTRQVGNEIDEFTTGALRSNLL
;
A
#
# COMPACT_ATOMS: atom_id res chain seq x y z
N MET A 1 -2.15 -5.35 -36.28
CA MET A 1 -2.44 -5.93 -34.97
C MET A 1 -2.37 -7.45 -35.01
N ASP A 2 -3.25 -8.17 -35.72
CA ASP A 2 -3.29 -9.66 -35.70
C ASP A 2 -1.98 -10.40 -35.99
N ALA A 3 -1.17 -9.95 -36.97
CA ALA A 3 0.11 -10.61 -37.30
C ALA A 3 1.25 -10.27 -36.30
N ALA A 4 1.14 -9.14 -35.59
CA ALA A 4 2.09 -8.75 -34.55
C ALA A 4 1.73 -9.45 -33.21
N GLN A 5 0.45 -9.49 -32.84
CA GLN A 5 -0.05 -10.26 -31.69
C GLN A 5 0.25 -11.77 -31.81
N SER A 6 0.16 -12.33 -33.02
CA SER A 6 0.51 -13.74 -33.26
C SER A 6 2.01 -14.03 -33.17
N ALA A 7 2.89 -13.07 -33.48
CA ALA A 7 4.34 -13.25 -33.41
C ALA A 7 4.86 -13.03 -31.99
N ASP A 8 4.29 -12.06 -31.28
CA ASP A 8 4.53 -11.77 -29.87
C ASP A 8 4.15 -12.95 -28.97
N GLY A 9 2.94 -13.50 -29.14
CA GLY A 9 2.49 -14.66 -28.36
C GLY A 9 3.38 -15.90 -28.51
N ALA A 10 3.99 -16.11 -29.69
CA ALA A 10 4.89 -17.24 -29.91
C ALA A 10 6.26 -17.03 -29.23
N ALA A 11 6.84 -15.83 -29.32
CA ALA A 11 8.11 -15.52 -28.65
C ALA A 11 7.96 -15.51 -27.12
N ALA A 12 6.86 -14.94 -26.61
CA ALA A 12 6.52 -14.95 -25.19
C ALA A 12 6.29 -16.36 -24.65
N GLN A 13 5.62 -17.23 -25.42
CA GLN A 13 5.45 -18.63 -25.05
C GLN A 13 6.80 -19.36 -24.96
N VAL A 14 7.69 -19.16 -25.93
CA VAL A 14 9.04 -19.75 -25.91
C VAL A 14 9.83 -19.28 -24.70
N LEU A 15 9.73 -17.98 -24.34
CA LEU A 15 10.37 -17.47 -23.13
C LEU A 15 9.78 -18.12 -21.86
N SER A 16 8.45 -18.20 -21.76
CA SER A 16 7.79 -18.84 -20.61
C SER A 16 8.22 -20.31 -20.46
N GLU A 17 8.27 -21.07 -21.57
CA GLU A 17 8.75 -22.44 -21.59
C GLU A 17 10.23 -22.53 -21.16
N ALA A 18 11.09 -21.64 -21.67
CA ALA A 18 12.52 -21.60 -21.31
C ALA A 18 12.75 -21.26 -19.83
N VAL A 19 12.00 -20.29 -19.28
CA VAL A 19 12.02 -19.94 -17.86
C VAL A 19 11.52 -21.11 -17.01
N GLY A 20 10.45 -21.79 -17.43
CA GLY A 20 9.95 -22.98 -16.75
C GLY A 20 11.01 -24.10 -16.69
N VAL A 21 11.75 -24.32 -17.79
CA VAL A 21 12.87 -25.27 -17.85
C VAL A 21 14.01 -24.83 -16.93
N GLN A 22 14.36 -23.54 -16.90
CA GLN A 22 15.38 -22.98 -16.02
C GLN A 22 15.03 -23.20 -14.54
N THR A 23 13.79 -22.95 -14.14
CA THR A 23 13.29 -23.17 -12.77
C THR A 23 13.36 -24.65 -12.38
N ALA A 24 12.92 -25.55 -13.27
CA ALA A 24 12.99 -26.99 -13.05
C ALA A 24 14.45 -27.46 -12.93
N ALA A 25 15.35 -26.95 -13.77
CA ALA A 25 16.78 -27.27 -13.71
C ALA A 25 17.45 -26.77 -12.42
N SER A 26 17.07 -25.57 -11.95
CA SER A 26 17.54 -25.02 -10.66
C SER A 26 17.12 -25.91 -9.49
N THR A 27 15.86 -26.35 -9.47
CA THR A 27 15.33 -27.28 -8.45
C THR A 27 16.07 -28.61 -8.46
N ALA A 28 16.29 -29.18 -9.65
CA ALA A 28 17.03 -30.43 -9.82
C ALA A 28 18.50 -30.31 -9.36
N LEU A 29 19.15 -29.17 -9.63
CA LEU A 29 20.50 -28.88 -9.16
C LEU A 29 20.56 -28.82 -7.64
N GLY A 30 19.63 -28.11 -6.99
CA GLY A 30 19.54 -28.05 -5.53
C GLY A 30 19.37 -29.44 -4.90
N ALA A 31 18.49 -30.28 -5.47
CA ALA A 31 18.29 -31.65 -5.01
C ALA A 31 19.54 -32.53 -5.19
N ALA A 32 20.26 -32.40 -6.31
CA ALA A 32 21.48 -33.16 -6.57
C ALA A 32 22.63 -32.75 -5.64
N GLN A 33 22.79 -31.45 -5.37
CA GLN A 33 23.77 -30.94 -4.40
C GLN A 33 23.46 -31.40 -2.97
N ALA A 34 22.19 -31.45 -2.59
CA ALA A 34 21.79 -31.99 -1.29
C ALA A 34 22.13 -33.50 -1.17
N ALA A 35 21.89 -34.27 -2.23
CA ALA A 35 22.23 -35.70 -2.27
C ALA A 35 23.75 -35.95 -2.20
N ASP A 36 24.56 -35.11 -2.85
CA ASP A 36 26.02 -35.10 -2.74
C ASP A 36 26.47 -34.90 -1.29
N GLY A 37 25.92 -33.88 -0.61
CA GLY A 37 26.22 -33.62 0.80
C GLY A 37 25.86 -34.78 1.74
N VAL A 38 24.73 -35.45 1.50
CA VAL A 38 24.33 -36.66 2.27
C VAL A 38 25.29 -37.82 2.01
N ALA A 39 25.72 -38.02 0.76
CA ALA A 39 26.66 -39.08 0.42
C ALA A 39 28.05 -38.86 1.03
N ASP A 40 28.52 -37.61 1.11
CA ASP A 40 29.78 -37.23 1.73
C ASP A 40 29.78 -37.49 3.24
N GLN A 41 28.67 -37.14 3.91
CA GLN A 41 28.47 -37.47 5.32
C GLN A 41 28.48 -38.98 5.55
N ALA A 42 27.76 -39.76 4.72
CA ALA A 42 27.73 -41.21 4.85
C ALA A 42 29.10 -41.86 4.63
N LEU A 43 29.92 -41.35 3.70
CA LEU A 43 31.29 -41.81 3.52
C LEU A 43 32.16 -41.52 4.75
N THR A 44 32.01 -40.33 5.34
CA THR A 44 32.72 -39.96 6.57
C THR A 44 32.41 -40.94 7.70
N GLU A 45 31.12 -41.22 7.92
CA GLU A 45 30.66 -42.17 8.94
C GLU A 45 31.19 -43.60 8.70
N ALA A 46 31.21 -44.06 7.44
CA ALA A 46 31.74 -45.38 7.07
C ALA A 46 33.27 -45.48 7.28
N GLN A 47 34.02 -44.41 7.00
CA GLN A 47 35.47 -44.37 7.24
C GLN A 47 35.82 -44.38 8.73
N ASP A 48 35.01 -43.71 9.55
CA ASP A 48 35.13 -43.75 11.02
C ASP A 48 34.85 -45.16 11.55
N ALA A 49 33.78 -45.81 11.08
CA ALA A 49 33.46 -47.20 11.43
C ALA A 49 34.58 -48.17 11.05
N ARG A 50 35.17 -48.01 9.86
CA ARG A 50 36.35 -48.78 9.45
C ARG A 50 37.54 -48.57 10.38
N THR A 51 37.80 -47.33 10.78
CA THR A 51 38.90 -46.99 11.69
C THR A 51 38.70 -47.63 13.07
N GLN A 52 37.46 -47.65 13.57
CA GLN A 52 37.10 -48.35 14.79
C GLN A 52 37.26 -49.87 14.67
N ALA A 53 36.79 -50.47 13.57
CA ALA A 53 36.94 -51.91 13.32
C ALA A 53 38.42 -52.34 13.23
N ALA A 54 39.26 -51.52 12.60
CA ALA A 54 40.71 -51.76 12.54
C ALA A 54 41.36 -51.75 13.93
N THR A 55 40.96 -50.78 14.77
CA THR A 55 41.39 -50.71 16.18
C THR A 55 40.91 -51.92 16.98
N GLY A 56 39.68 -52.39 16.72
CA GLY A 56 39.12 -53.61 17.32
C GLY A 56 39.89 -54.87 16.95
N LEU A 57 40.28 -55.03 15.68
CA LEU A 57 41.13 -56.13 15.22
C LEU A 57 42.51 -56.10 15.87
N ASP A 58 43.15 -54.92 15.97
CA ASP A 58 44.43 -54.77 16.67
C ASP A 58 44.34 -55.21 18.15
N ALA A 59 43.23 -54.86 18.82
CA ALA A 59 42.96 -55.29 20.20
C ALA A 59 42.72 -56.81 20.30
N ALA A 60 42.00 -57.41 19.36
CA ALA A 60 41.75 -58.85 19.31
C ALA A 60 43.06 -59.65 19.06
N LEU A 61 43.92 -59.16 18.17
CA LEU A 61 45.26 -59.71 17.94
C LEU A 61 46.14 -59.65 19.21
N ALA A 62 46.08 -58.55 19.95
CA ALA A 62 46.78 -58.42 21.22
C ALA A 62 46.25 -59.40 22.29
N LEU A 63 44.93 -59.62 22.33
CA LEU A 63 44.29 -60.57 23.24
C LEU A 63 44.68 -62.02 22.90
N GLU A 64 44.69 -62.40 21.63
CA GLU A 64 45.16 -63.70 21.14
C GLU A 64 46.63 -63.94 21.54
N ALA A 65 47.51 -62.95 21.33
CA ALA A 65 48.91 -63.04 21.72
C ALA A 65 49.10 -63.20 23.24
N LEU A 66 48.28 -62.51 24.05
CA LEU A 66 48.24 -62.68 25.50
C LEU A 66 47.71 -64.06 25.91
N ALA A 67 46.69 -64.59 25.22
CA ALA A 67 46.15 -65.93 25.44
C ALA A 67 47.21 -67.02 25.17
N GLN A 68 47.93 -66.92 24.04
CA GLN A 68 49.04 -67.79 23.69
C GLN A 68 50.20 -67.72 24.71
N ALA A 69 50.54 -66.51 25.18
CA ALA A 69 51.56 -66.31 26.21
C ALA A 69 51.16 -66.92 27.56
N ALA A 70 49.90 -66.78 27.97
CA ALA A 70 49.35 -67.36 29.19
C ALA A 70 49.37 -68.91 29.17
N LEU A 71 49.15 -69.51 28.00
CA LEU A 71 49.25 -70.96 27.78
C LEU A 71 50.64 -71.53 28.18
N THR A 72 51.70 -70.73 28.00
CA THR A 72 53.11 -71.13 28.17
C THR A 72 53.54 -71.11 29.65
N GLY A 73 52.78 -70.47 30.55
CA GLY A 73 53.20 -70.20 31.94
C GLY A 73 52.42 -70.87 33.09
N ALA A 74 51.20 -71.40 32.88
CA ALA A 74 50.30 -71.79 33.97
C ALA A 74 50.18 -73.31 34.24
N LYS A 75 50.05 -73.73 35.52
CA LYS A 75 49.80 -75.12 35.99
C LYS A 75 48.29 -75.50 36.04
N ALA A 76 47.45 -74.96 35.17
CA ALA A 76 46.01 -75.27 35.09
C ALA A 76 45.70 -76.34 34.03
N ASP A 77 44.52 -76.99 34.15
CA ASP A 77 44.03 -78.09 33.29
C ASP A 77 44.04 -77.72 31.80
N GLN A 78 44.35 -78.70 30.94
CA GLN A 78 44.57 -78.51 29.51
C GLN A 78 43.30 -78.13 28.72
N ALA A 79 42.10 -78.41 29.25
CA ALA A 79 40.82 -78.15 28.59
C ALA A 79 40.40 -76.66 28.67
N GLU A 80 40.44 -76.03 29.86
CA GLU A 80 40.11 -74.60 30.03
C GLU A 80 41.03 -73.68 29.21
N LYS A 81 42.27 -74.12 28.96
CA LYS A 81 43.24 -73.41 28.11
C LYS A 81 42.87 -73.44 26.63
N ALA A 82 42.36 -74.58 26.14
CA ALA A 82 41.91 -74.72 24.77
C ALA A 82 40.68 -73.84 24.53
N ASP A 83 39.71 -73.86 25.45
CA ASP A 83 38.49 -73.05 25.36
C ASP A 83 38.79 -71.54 25.32
N PHE A 84 39.79 -71.06 26.09
CA PHE A 84 40.17 -69.63 26.10
C PHE A 84 40.89 -69.20 24.82
N LEU A 85 41.76 -70.05 24.27
CA LEU A 85 42.42 -69.78 22.99
C LEU A 85 41.42 -69.81 21.84
N ASP A 86 40.54 -70.82 21.79
CA ASP A 86 39.47 -70.94 20.80
C ASP A 86 38.54 -69.70 20.84
N ALA A 87 38.22 -69.19 22.02
CA ALA A 87 37.42 -67.96 22.18
C ALA A 87 38.16 -66.70 21.69
N ALA A 88 39.49 -66.62 21.90
CA ALA A 88 40.31 -65.51 21.42
C ALA A 88 40.45 -65.54 19.88
N GLU A 89 40.66 -66.72 19.30
CA GLU A 89 40.69 -66.94 17.84
C GLU A 89 39.34 -66.63 17.19
N GLN A 90 38.21 -67.03 17.81
CA GLN A 90 36.87 -66.63 17.35
C GLN A 90 36.66 -65.12 17.41
N THR A 91 37.13 -64.46 18.47
CA THR A 91 37.04 -62.99 18.61
C THR A 91 37.86 -62.26 17.56
N GLN A 92 39.06 -62.76 17.25
CA GLN A 92 39.90 -62.25 16.18
C GLN A 92 39.24 -62.44 14.81
N GLN A 93 38.71 -63.62 14.52
CA GLN A 93 38.01 -63.89 13.26
C GLN A 93 36.80 -62.97 13.09
N GLN A 94 36.00 -62.79 14.14
CA GLN A 94 34.87 -61.86 14.12
C GLN A 94 35.33 -60.42 13.87
N ALA A 95 36.40 -59.95 14.54
CA ALA A 95 36.93 -58.61 14.32
C ALA A 95 37.51 -58.42 12.91
N ALA A 96 38.05 -59.47 12.29
CA ALA A 96 38.53 -59.46 10.92
C ALA A 96 37.36 -59.39 9.92
N ASP A 97 36.28 -60.12 10.17
CA ASP A 97 35.05 -60.07 9.38
C ASP A 97 34.38 -58.68 9.50
N ASP A 98 34.30 -58.12 10.72
CA ASP A 98 33.78 -56.77 10.97
C ASP A 98 34.57 -55.68 10.22
N LEU A 99 35.91 -55.80 10.17
CA LEU A 99 36.75 -54.89 9.39
C LEU A 99 36.52 -55.04 7.89
N ALA A 100 36.34 -56.27 7.39
CA ALA A 100 36.05 -56.52 5.98
C ALA A 100 34.69 -55.93 5.57
N ASP A 101 33.67 -56.09 6.43
CA ASP A 101 32.34 -55.50 6.23
C ASP A 101 32.39 -53.97 6.28
N ALA A 102 33.12 -53.38 7.23
CA ALA A 102 33.30 -51.93 7.33
C ALA A 102 34.07 -51.35 6.13
N GLN A 103 35.06 -52.07 5.61
CA GLN A 103 35.78 -51.67 4.38
C GLN A 103 34.86 -51.75 3.16
N ALA A 104 34.06 -52.82 3.01
CA ALA A 104 33.08 -52.93 1.95
C ALA A 104 32.01 -51.81 2.01
N ALA A 105 31.57 -51.43 3.21
CA ALA A 105 30.67 -50.31 3.42
C ALA A 105 31.28 -48.97 2.99
N ALA A 106 32.56 -48.71 3.33
CA ALA A 106 33.27 -47.50 2.91
C ALA A 106 33.46 -47.44 1.38
N ASP A 107 33.77 -48.56 0.73
CA ASP A 107 33.91 -48.63 -0.73
C ASP A 107 32.58 -48.40 -1.46
N ASN A 108 31.48 -48.92 -0.91
CA ASN A 108 30.13 -48.66 -1.40
C ASN A 108 29.76 -47.18 -1.25
N CYS A 109 30.03 -46.56 -0.09
CA CYS A 109 29.76 -45.14 0.14
C CYS A 109 30.62 -44.25 -0.77
N SER A 110 31.88 -44.60 -1.02
CA SER A 110 32.76 -43.88 -1.95
C SER A 110 32.23 -43.95 -3.39
N SER A 111 31.72 -45.11 -3.80
CA SER A 111 31.07 -45.29 -5.10
C SER A 111 29.79 -44.47 -5.21
N ALA A 112 28.99 -44.42 -4.13
CA ALA A 112 27.77 -43.61 -4.06
C ALA A 112 28.07 -42.10 -4.11
N LEU A 113 29.08 -41.62 -3.39
CA LEU A 113 29.53 -40.23 -3.44
C LEU A 113 29.99 -39.85 -4.86
N ASN A 114 30.79 -40.69 -5.50
CA ASN A 114 31.21 -40.44 -6.89
C ASN A 114 30.03 -40.37 -7.87
N ALA A 115 28.98 -41.18 -7.66
CA ALA A 115 27.76 -41.11 -8.46
C ALA A 115 26.99 -39.81 -8.19
N ALA A 116 26.85 -39.40 -6.91
CA ALA A 116 26.19 -38.16 -6.52
C ALA A 116 26.89 -36.91 -7.07
N ILE A 117 28.24 -36.86 -7.03
CA ILE A 117 29.04 -35.80 -7.64
C ILE A 117 28.77 -35.72 -9.16
N GLN A 118 28.71 -36.87 -9.85
CA GLN A 118 28.41 -36.89 -11.28
C GLN A 118 26.99 -36.42 -11.58
N ASP A 119 26.02 -36.77 -10.73
CA ASP A 119 24.64 -36.27 -10.84
C ASP A 119 24.58 -34.76 -10.63
N ALA A 120 25.27 -34.23 -9.61
CA ALA A 120 25.36 -32.79 -9.37
C ALA A 120 26.01 -32.05 -10.54
N GLN A 121 27.08 -32.60 -11.13
CA GLN A 121 27.71 -32.04 -12.33
C GLN A 121 26.77 -32.04 -13.54
N ARG A 122 26.03 -33.14 -13.78
CA ARG A 122 25.02 -33.20 -14.84
C ARG A 122 23.91 -32.17 -14.64
N ALA A 123 23.43 -32.03 -13.40
CA ALA A 123 22.40 -31.05 -13.06
C ALA A 123 22.91 -29.61 -13.23
N GLN A 124 24.19 -29.35 -12.90
CA GLN A 124 24.81 -28.04 -13.11
C GLN A 124 24.88 -27.68 -14.60
N THR A 125 25.33 -28.62 -15.45
CA THR A 125 25.33 -28.38 -16.91
C THR A 125 23.93 -28.13 -17.45
N ALA A 126 22.93 -28.90 -17.01
CA ALA A 126 21.54 -28.69 -17.43
C ALA A 126 21.00 -27.31 -16.97
N TYR A 127 21.37 -26.86 -15.78
CA TYR A 127 21.05 -25.51 -15.30
C TYR A 127 21.73 -24.43 -16.15
N ASP A 128 23.02 -24.57 -16.43
CA ASP A 128 23.79 -23.60 -17.24
C ASP A 128 23.22 -23.51 -18.67
N ASP A 129 22.86 -24.65 -19.27
CA ASP A 129 22.20 -24.71 -20.58
C ASP A 129 20.82 -24.03 -20.54
N ALA A 130 20.01 -24.29 -19.52
CA ALA A 130 18.68 -23.67 -19.38
C ALA A 130 18.76 -22.15 -19.14
N VAL A 131 19.77 -21.66 -18.41
CA VAL A 131 20.06 -20.22 -18.27
C VAL A 131 20.40 -19.61 -19.63
N ALA A 132 21.23 -20.29 -20.43
CA ALA A 132 21.59 -19.81 -21.76
C ALA A 132 20.40 -19.78 -22.72
N ASP A 133 19.55 -20.81 -22.70
CA ASP A 133 18.32 -20.89 -23.50
C ASP A 133 17.33 -19.79 -23.10
N SER A 134 17.15 -19.56 -21.79
CA SER A 134 16.32 -18.46 -21.26
C SER A 134 16.81 -17.09 -21.73
N ALA A 135 18.12 -16.83 -21.65
CA ALA A 135 18.70 -15.58 -22.13
C ALA A 135 18.56 -15.39 -23.65
N ALA A 136 18.67 -16.48 -24.43
CA ALA A 136 18.44 -16.44 -25.87
C ALA A 136 16.97 -16.16 -26.21
N ALA A 137 16.03 -16.76 -25.47
CA ALA A 137 14.59 -16.50 -25.63
C ALA A 137 14.22 -15.06 -25.27
N GLN A 138 14.82 -14.48 -24.22
CA GLN A 138 14.65 -13.06 -23.88
C GLN A 138 15.13 -12.14 -25.01
N THR A 139 16.28 -12.47 -25.62
CA THR A 139 16.83 -11.70 -26.74
C THR A 139 15.89 -11.75 -27.96
N GLU A 140 15.37 -12.93 -28.31
CA GLU A 140 14.44 -13.08 -29.44
C GLU A 140 13.10 -12.37 -29.19
N LEU A 141 12.61 -12.38 -27.95
CA LEU A 141 11.43 -11.62 -27.57
C LEU A 141 11.68 -10.12 -27.75
N GLN A 142 12.79 -9.58 -27.22
CA GLN A 142 13.13 -8.17 -27.38
C GLN A 142 13.28 -7.77 -28.85
N ASP A 143 13.99 -8.57 -29.65
CA ASP A 143 14.14 -8.34 -31.10
C ASP A 143 12.78 -8.35 -31.82
N THR A 144 11.82 -9.14 -31.33
CA THR A 144 10.45 -9.18 -31.87
C THR A 144 9.64 -7.96 -31.46
N LEU A 145 9.72 -7.54 -30.20
CA LEU A 145 9.09 -6.32 -29.70
C LEU A 145 9.59 -5.08 -30.47
N ASP A 146 10.90 -4.93 -30.61
CA ASP A 146 11.54 -3.82 -31.34
C ASP A 146 11.11 -3.78 -32.82
N ARG A 147 11.02 -4.94 -33.47
CA ARG A 147 10.58 -5.06 -34.87
C ARG A 147 9.13 -4.61 -35.06
N HIS A 148 8.33 -4.66 -34.01
CA HIS A 148 6.93 -4.30 -34.01
C HIS A 148 6.62 -2.96 -33.31
N ASP A 149 7.64 -2.20 -32.89
CA ASP A 149 7.47 -0.97 -32.10
C ASP A 149 6.60 -1.17 -30.85
N VAL A 150 6.69 -2.37 -30.22
CA VAL A 150 5.98 -2.67 -28.98
C VAL A 150 6.89 -2.33 -27.80
N THR A 151 6.44 -1.42 -26.94
CA THR A 151 7.12 -1.11 -25.69
C THR A 151 6.54 -1.98 -24.58
N VAL A 152 7.41 -2.56 -23.76
CA VAL A 152 7.02 -3.27 -22.53
C VAL A 152 7.71 -2.57 -21.37
N ASP A 153 6.94 -2.23 -20.35
CA ASP A 153 7.45 -1.64 -19.11
C ASP A 153 6.94 -2.46 -17.92
N ASN A 154 7.87 -2.78 -17.01
CA ASN A 154 7.62 -3.65 -15.85
C ASN A 154 6.82 -4.94 -16.14
N GLY A 155 7.09 -5.56 -17.30
CA GLY A 155 6.43 -6.80 -17.75
C GLY A 155 5.01 -6.63 -18.29
N THR A 156 4.58 -5.40 -18.60
CA THR A 156 3.29 -5.10 -19.23
C THR A 156 3.50 -4.31 -20.53
N VAL A 157 2.71 -4.61 -21.57
CA VAL A 157 2.70 -3.83 -22.81
C VAL A 157 2.24 -2.40 -22.54
N VAL A 158 2.98 -1.42 -23.05
CA VAL A 158 2.65 0.00 -22.96
C VAL A 158 1.97 0.44 -24.24
N ILE A 159 0.69 0.75 -24.14
CA ILE A 159 -0.09 1.37 -25.21
C ILE A 159 -0.41 2.79 -24.73
N PRO A 160 0.29 3.82 -25.24
CA PRO A 160 -0.03 5.19 -24.86
C PRO A 160 -1.40 5.56 -25.41
N ASN A 161 -2.15 6.39 -24.69
CA ASN A 161 -3.38 6.93 -25.22
C ASN A 161 -3.11 7.71 -26.52
N VAL A 162 -3.95 7.47 -27.53
CA VAL A 162 -3.92 8.21 -28.78
C VAL A 162 -5.33 8.71 -29.10
N ALA A 163 -5.47 10.00 -29.36
CA ALA A 163 -6.78 10.55 -29.70
C ALA A 163 -7.42 9.86 -30.92
N THR A 164 -8.74 9.70 -30.87
CA THR A 164 -9.54 8.95 -31.86
C THR A 164 -9.43 9.47 -33.31
N ASP A 165 -8.91 10.68 -33.52
CA ASP A 165 -8.66 11.30 -34.82
C ASP A 165 -7.28 10.93 -35.41
N ALA A 166 -6.79 9.73 -35.07
CA ALA A 166 -5.45 9.23 -35.38
C ALA A 166 -4.32 10.08 -34.76
N GLY A 167 -4.54 10.58 -33.54
CA GLY A 167 -3.55 11.34 -32.78
C GLY A 167 -3.31 12.76 -33.29
N GLN A 168 -4.27 13.36 -34.00
CA GLN A 168 -4.19 14.77 -34.37
C GLN A 168 -4.49 15.67 -33.18
N SER A 169 -5.41 15.25 -32.32
CA SER A 169 -5.67 15.86 -31.03
C SER A 169 -4.68 15.35 -29.98
N ALA A 170 -4.44 16.16 -28.95
CA ALA A 170 -3.60 15.75 -27.83
C ALA A 170 -4.22 14.53 -27.12
N PRO A 171 -3.41 13.56 -26.67
CA PRO A 171 -3.89 12.50 -25.81
C PRO A 171 -4.24 13.06 -24.43
N PHE A 172 -4.92 12.26 -23.59
CA PHE A 172 -5.06 12.65 -22.20
C PHE A 172 -3.71 12.56 -21.47
N SER A 173 -3.61 13.38 -20.43
CA SER A 173 -2.43 13.40 -19.56
C SER A 173 -2.62 12.48 -18.35
N SER A 174 -1.54 11.99 -17.75
CA SER A 174 -1.63 11.20 -16.50
C SER A 174 -2.27 12.01 -15.36
N PHE A 175 -2.26 13.34 -15.41
CA PHE A 175 -3.01 14.17 -14.46
C PHE A 175 -4.53 14.00 -14.60
N MET A 176 -5.05 13.75 -15.80
CA MET A 176 -6.45 13.40 -16.01
C MET A 176 -6.80 12.08 -15.33
N THR A 177 -5.90 11.09 -15.35
CA THR A 177 -6.07 9.82 -14.65
C THR A 177 -6.27 10.04 -13.14
N LEU A 178 -5.42 10.87 -12.53
CA LEU A 178 -5.52 11.16 -11.09
C LEU A 178 -6.71 12.05 -10.73
N PHE A 179 -7.11 12.95 -11.61
CA PHE A 179 -8.40 13.63 -11.45
C PHE A 179 -9.57 12.63 -11.52
N GLY A 180 -9.48 11.61 -12.38
CA GLY A 180 -10.45 10.52 -12.45
C GLY A 180 -10.55 9.72 -11.15
N GLN A 181 -9.41 9.40 -10.54
CA GLN A 181 -9.34 8.79 -9.20
C GLN A 181 -9.94 9.72 -8.13
N PHE A 182 -9.55 11.00 -8.12
CA PHE A 182 -10.15 11.99 -7.23
C PHE A 182 -11.67 12.03 -7.39
N PHE A 183 -12.20 11.96 -8.63
CA PHE A 183 -13.64 11.90 -8.88
C PHE A 183 -14.27 10.60 -8.33
N ASP A 184 -13.67 9.41 -8.51
CA ASP A 184 -14.12 8.14 -7.89
C ASP A 184 -14.29 8.31 -6.37
N HIS A 185 -13.30 8.94 -5.73
CA HIS A 185 -13.28 9.09 -4.28
C HIS A 185 -14.43 9.96 -3.76
N GLY A 186 -15.01 10.81 -4.61
CA GLY A 186 -16.20 11.60 -4.29
C GLY A 186 -17.53 10.94 -4.64
N LEU A 187 -17.51 9.75 -5.23
CA LEU A 187 -18.72 9.01 -5.55
C LEU A 187 -18.91 7.82 -4.62
N ASP A 188 -17.86 7.04 -4.37
CA ASP A 188 -17.99 5.85 -3.54
C ASP A 188 -16.79 5.52 -2.64
N LEU A 189 -17.16 4.91 -1.50
CA LEU A 189 -16.25 4.21 -0.60
C LEU A 189 -16.98 3.04 0.06
N THR A 190 -16.63 1.84 -0.37
CA THR A 190 -17.19 0.61 0.20
C THR A 190 -16.49 0.23 1.51
N SER A 191 -17.28 -0.02 2.55
CA SER A 191 -16.77 -0.53 3.83
C SER A 191 -16.23 -1.96 3.68
N LYS A 192 -15.09 -2.26 4.32
CA LYS A 192 -14.44 -3.58 4.31
C LYS A 192 -14.51 -4.21 5.71
N GLY A 193 -14.61 -5.54 5.77
CA GLY A 193 -14.55 -6.30 7.03
C GLY A 193 -15.87 -6.97 7.42
N GLY A 194 -15.82 -7.81 8.46
CA GLY A 194 -17.00 -8.49 9.01
C GLY A 194 -17.57 -9.65 8.16
N SER A 195 -17.29 -9.69 6.86
CA SER A 195 -17.84 -10.67 5.90
C SER A 195 -16.85 -11.77 5.48
N GLY A 196 -15.73 -11.92 6.21
CA GLY A 196 -14.69 -12.90 5.93
C GLY A 196 -13.64 -12.46 4.91
N THR A 197 -12.84 -13.42 4.46
CA THR A 197 -11.61 -13.21 3.68
C THR A 197 -11.66 -14.04 2.40
N VAL A 198 -11.19 -13.46 1.29
CA VAL A 198 -10.97 -14.15 0.01
C VAL A 198 -9.48 -14.45 -0.12
N PHE A 199 -9.17 -15.71 -0.40
CA PHE A 199 -7.82 -16.16 -0.75
C PHE A 199 -7.75 -16.39 -2.25
N ILE A 200 -6.82 -15.73 -2.93
CA ILE A 200 -6.57 -15.89 -4.35
C ILE A 200 -5.27 -16.67 -4.49
N PRO A 201 -5.30 -17.99 -4.76
CA PRO A 201 -4.10 -18.81 -4.85
C PRO A 201 -3.28 -18.42 -6.09
N LEU A 202 -1.96 -18.31 -5.93
CA LEU A 202 -1.03 -18.16 -7.05
C LEU A 202 -0.86 -19.52 -7.74
N GLN A 203 -0.90 -19.55 -9.07
CA GLN A 203 -0.59 -20.77 -9.82
C GLN A 203 0.93 -21.03 -9.81
N PRO A 204 1.39 -22.28 -9.96
CA PRO A 204 2.83 -22.60 -9.97
C PRO A 204 3.65 -21.91 -11.07
N ASP A 205 2.99 -21.41 -12.13
CA ASP A 205 3.57 -20.65 -13.24
C ASP A 205 3.45 -19.12 -13.06
N ASP A 206 2.90 -18.65 -11.94
CA ASP A 206 2.87 -17.23 -11.60
C ASP A 206 4.29 -16.74 -11.22
N PRO A 207 4.78 -15.60 -11.76
CA PRO A 207 6.10 -15.06 -11.40
C PRO A 207 6.31 -14.75 -9.91
N LEU A 208 5.23 -14.56 -9.15
CA LEU A 208 5.27 -14.32 -7.69
C LEU A 208 5.24 -15.63 -6.88
N TYR A 209 5.00 -16.77 -7.52
CA TYR A 209 4.97 -18.08 -6.86
C TYR A 209 6.38 -18.52 -6.46
N VAL A 210 6.54 -18.96 -5.21
CA VAL A 210 7.79 -19.51 -4.68
C VAL A 210 7.55 -20.95 -4.24
N ASP A 211 8.20 -21.93 -4.87
CA ASP A 211 7.97 -23.35 -4.57
C ASP A 211 8.25 -23.68 -3.08
N GLY A 212 7.34 -24.44 -2.48
CA GLY A 212 7.35 -24.74 -1.05
C GLY A 212 6.99 -23.59 -0.11
N SER A 213 6.74 -22.37 -0.61
CA SER A 213 6.33 -21.24 0.23
C SER A 213 4.92 -21.43 0.78
N PRO A 214 4.69 -21.16 2.08
CA PRO A 214 3.36 -21.18 2.66
C PRO A 214 2.52 -19.95 2.28
N THR A 215 3.06 -18.97 1.54
CA THR A 215 2.41 -17.68 1.21
C THR A 215 2.10 -17.51 -0.28
N ASN A 216 1.92 -18.60 -1.04
CA ASN A 216 1.54 -18.56 -2.47
C ASN A 216 0.05 -18.21 -2.69
N PHE A 217 -0.41 -17.12 -2.10
CA PHE A 217 -1.76 -16.58 -2.27
C PHE A 217 -1.81 -15.10 -1.93
N MET A 218 -2.71 -14.36 -2.59
CA MET A 218 -3.12 -13.03 -2.16
C MET A 218 -4.33 -13.11 -1.23
N VAL A 219 -4.47 -12.14 -0.34
CA VAL A 219 -5.54 -12.08 0.66
C VAL A 219 -6.30 -10.77 0.50
N LEU A 220 -7.63 -10.86 0.42
CA LEU A 220 -8.51 -9.70 0.35
C LEU A 220 -9.59 -9.80 1.42
N THR A 221 -9.85 -8.70 2.12
CA THR A 221 -11.00 -8.60 3.03
C THR A 221 -12.26 -8.30 2.21
N ARG A 222 -13.34 -9.05 2.47
CA ARG A 222 -14.63 -8.82 1.80
C ARG A 222 -15.27 -7.51 2.26
N ALA A 223 -16.08 -6.92 1.39
CA ALA A 223 -16.93 -5.80 1.73
C ALA A 223 -17.95 -6.17 2.82
N THR A 224 -18.29 -5.19 3.66
CA THR A 224 -19.17 -5.37 4.81
C THR A 224 -20.61 -5.59 4.35
N ASN A 225 -21.22 -6.70 4.80
CA ASN A 225 -22.64 -6.96 4.62
C ASN A 225 -23.47 -6.04 5.53
N GLN A 226 -24.75 -5.88 5.21
CA GLN A 226 -25.72 -5.24 6.09
C GLN A 226 -26.61 -6.29 6.75
N PRO A 227 -27.07 -6.07 8.00
CA PRO A 227 -27.99 -6.99 8.64
C PRO A 227 -29.32 -7.08 7.88
N GLY A 228 -29.90 -8.28 7.87
CA GLY A 228 -31.19 -8.55 7.24
C GLY A 228 -32.39 -8.04 8.04
N GLU A 229 -33.56 -8.65 7.81
CA GLU A 229 -34.80 -8.31 8.53
C GLU A 229 -34.69 -8.56 10.04
N ASP A 230 -33.83 -9.48 10.46
CA ASP A 230 -33.63 -9.80 11.87
C ASP A 230 -32.70 -8.82 12.63
N GLY A 231 -32.02 -7.92 11.91
CA GLY A 231 -31.10 -6.93 12.48
C GLY A 231 -29.77 -7.53 12.97
N ILE A 232 -29.45 -8.77 12.63
CA ILE A 232 -28.24 -9.50 13.03
C ILE A 232 -27.34 -9.67 11.79
N LEU A 233 -26.02 -9.51 11.97
CA LEU A 233 -25.04 -9.79 10.92
C LEU A 233 -24.56 -11.24 10.99
N GLY A 234 -24.30 -11.85 9.84
CA GLY A 234 -23.80 -13.22 9.71
C GLY A 234 -24.90 -14.27 9.65
N THR A 235 -26.14 -13.87 9.38
CA THR A 235 -27.29 -14.75 9.21
C THR A 235 -27.62 -14.95 7.73
N ALA A 236 -28.55 -15.87 7.43
CA ALA A 236 -28.87 -16.22 6.04
C ALA A 236 -29.62 -15.11 5.28
N ASP A 237 -30.13 -14.10 5.99
CA ASP A 237 -30.85 -12.94 5.47
C ASP A 237 -29.97 -11.68 5.37
N ASP A 238 -28.66 -11.77 5.64
CA ASP A 238 -27.70 -10.69 5.40
C ASP A 238 -27.88 -10.11 3.99
N VAL A 239 -27.89 -8.79 3.92
CA VAL A 239 -27.98 -8.04 2.68
C VAL A 239 -26.56 -7.88 2.11
N HIS A 240 -26.37 -8.30 0.86
CA HIS A 240 -25.08 -8.25 0.16
C HIS A 240 -24.84 -6.95 -0.62
N GLU A 241 -25.74 -5.97 -0.52
CA GLU A 241 -25.45 -4.60 -0.93
C GLU A 241 -24.63 -3.88 0.15
N HIS A 242 -23.64 -3.10 -0.27
CA HIS A 242 -22.70 -2.45 0.64
C HIS A 242 -23.07 -0.99 0.92
N VAL A 243 -22.73 -0.52 2.12
CA VAL A 243 -22.91 0.89 2.48
C VAL A 243 -21.82 1.73 1.82
N ASN A 244 -22.26 2.70 1.02
CA ASN A 244 -21.40 3.77 0.56
C ASN A 244 -21.16 4.78 1.69
N ARG A 245 -19.89 5.03 2.03
CA ARG A 245 -19.49 6.02 3.04
C ARG A 245 -19.25 7.41 2.46
N THR A 246 -19.40 7.58 1.16
CA THR A 246 -19.28 8.85 0.46
C THR A 246 -20.67 9.39 0.10
N THR A 247 -20.86 10.71 0.13
CA THR A 247 -22.09 11.29 -0.41
C THR A 247 -22.19 10.97 -1.90
N PRO A 248 -23.34 10.50 -2.42
CA PRO A 248 -23.46 10.09 -3.82
C PRO A 248 -23.61 11.29 -4.78
N PHE A 249 -23.24 12.48 -4.34
CA PHE A 249 -23.38 13.72 -5.09
C PHE A 249 -22.01 14.22 -5.53
N ILE A 250 -21.98 14.96 -6.63
CA ILE A 250 -20.77 15.63 -7.12
C ILE A 250 -20.64 16.95 -6.36
N ASP A 251 -20.34 16.85 -5.07
CA ASP A 251 -20.36 17.95 -4.09
C ASP A 251 -18.98 18.26 -3.50
N LEU A 252 -17.92 17.76 -4.15
CA LEU A 252 -16.52 17.96 -3.75
C LEU A 252 -16.26 17.50 -2.29
N ASN A 253 -16.94 16.45 -1.83
CA ASN A 253 -16.73 15.85 -0.51
C ASN A 253 -15.29 15.35 -0.27
N GLN A 254 -14.48 15.17 -1.31
CA GLN A 254 -13.05 14.86 -1.21
C GLN A 254 -12.25 15.99 -0.55
N VAL A 255 -12.82 17.20 -0.52
CA VAL A 255 -12.29 18.39 0.17
C VAL A 255 -13.16 18.73 1.37
N TYR A 256 -14.49 18.69 1.20
CA TYR A 256 -15.46 19.14 2.21
C TYR A 256 -16.05 18.02 3.06
N THR A 257 -15.57 16.80 2.95
CA THR A 257 -16.01 15.59 3.68
C THR A 257 -17.45 15.15 3.38
N SER A 258 -17.74 13.88 3.66
CA SER A 258 -19.08 13.29 3.58
C SER A 258 -19.88 13.38 4.89
N HIS A 259 -19.37 14.08 5.91
CA HIS A 259 -20.03 14.18 7.22
C HIS A 259 -19.71 15.50 7.94
N GLU A 260 -20.73 16.18 8.48
CA GLU A 260 -20.63 17.51 9.08
C GLU A 260 -19.61 17.59 10.22
N SER A 261 -19.55 16.56 11.07
CA SER A 261 -18.52 16.46 12.12
C SER A 261 -17.09 16.40 11.58
N HIS A 262 -16.84 15.78 10.43
CA HIS A 262 -15.50 15.75 9.84
C HIS A 262 -15.13 17.16 9.35
N GLN A 263 -16.08 17.93 8.79
CA GLN A 263 -15.84 19.31 8.34
C GLN A 263 -15.30 20.21 9.45
N VAL A 264 -15.77 20.02 10.68
CA VAL A 264 -15.30 20.81 11.84
C VAL A 264 -13.79 20.66 12.02
N PHE A 265 -13.19 19.52 11.72
CA PHE A 265 -11.74 19.34 11.89
C PHE A 265 -10.93 19.93 10.72
N LEU A 266 -11.51 20.02 9.52
CA LEU A 266 -10.82 20.55 8.33
C LEU A 266 -10.96 22.07 8.13
N ARG A 267 -11.84 22.74 8.89
CA ARG A 267 -11.97 24.20 8.89
C ARG A 267 -10.90 24.84 9.77
N GLU A 268 -10.41 26.01 9.38
CA GLU A 268 -9.51 26.80 10.23
C GLU A 268 -10.33 27.56 11.29
N TYR A 269 -9.87 27.51 12.53
CA TYR A 269 -10.43 28.27 13.65
C TYR A 269 -9.44 29.28 14.23
N ALA A 270 -9.98 30.35 14.80
CA ALA A 270 -9.25 31.26 15.66
C ALA A 270 -10.06 31.51 16.94
N LEU A 271 -9.39 31.93 18.01
CA LEU A 271 -10.09 32.38 19.21
C LEU A 271 -10.52 33.84 19.04
N ASN A 272 -11.79 34.12 19.31
CA ASN A 272 -12.26 35.50 19.44
C ASN A 272 -11.82 36.12 20.78
N ASP A 273 -12.16 37.39 21.02
CA ASP A 273 -11.83 38.14 22.25
C ASP A 273 -12.31 37.47 23.55
N GLN A 274 -13.27 36.54 23.47
CA GLN A 274 -13.80 35.79 24.60
C GLN A 274 -13.09 34.45 24.81
N GLY A 275 -12.06 34.15 24.01
CA GLY A 275 -11.35 32.87 24.02
C GLY A 275 -12.18 31.72 23.46
N ARG A 276 -13.15 31.99 22.57
CA ARG A 276 -14.02 30.98 21.96
C ARG A 276 -13.63 30.74 20.50
N PRO A 277 -13.61 29.48 20.03
CA PRO A 277 -13.31 29.18 18.63
C PRO A 277 -14.39 29.76 17.72
N VAL A 278 -13.94 30.44 16.67
CA VAL A 278 -14.76 30.92 15.54
C VAL A 278 -14.06 30.54 14.25
N ALA A 279 -14.82 30.10 13.24
CA ALA A 279 -14.26 29.80 11.93
C ALA A 279 -13.67 31.07 11.32
N THR A 280 -12.58 30.93 10.56
CA THR A 280 -11.97 32.06 9.82
C THR A 280 -12.54 32.22 8.41
N GLY A 281 -13.25 31.19 7.96
CA GLY A 281 -13.73 31.01 6.59
C GLY A 281 -12.80 30.17 5.73
N ARG A 282 -11.58 29.86 6.18
CA ARG A 282 -10.59 29.06 5.45
C ARG A 282 -10.70 27.57 5.79
N MET A 283 -10.20 26.74 4.88
CA MET A 283 -9.76 25.38 5.22
C MET A 283 -8.46 25.47 6.02
N LEU A 284 -8.30 24.64 7.06
CA LEU A 284 -7.06 24.53 7.82
C LEU A 284 -5.92 24.19 6.87
N ALA A 285 -4.83 24.94 6.92
CA ALA A 285 -3.65 24.67 6.11
C ALA A 285 -2.55 24.05 6.98
N GLY A 286 -1.73 23.19 6.38
CA GLY A 286 -0.51 22.71 7.03
C GLY A 286 0.54 23.82 7.17
N GLU A 287 1.53 23.62 8.04
CA GLU A 287 2.60 24.61 8.29
C GLU A 287 3.32 25.05 7.00
N ASN A 288 3.49 24.14 6.05
CA ASN A 288 4.15 24.38 4.76
C ASN A 288 3.17 24.67 3.61
N GLY A 289 1.93 25.06 3.92
CA GLY A 289 0.86 25.28 2.94
C GLY A 289 0.16 24.00 2.52
N GLY A 290 -0.91 24.16 1.72
CA GLY A 290 -1.75 23.04 1.29
C GLY A 290 -2.63 22.43 2.40
N PRO A 291 -3.15 21.21 2.18
CA PRO A 291 -3.94 20.48 3.16
C PRO A 291 -3.19 20.29 4.50
N PRO A 292 -3.91 20.20 5.62
CA PRO A 292 -3.31 19.96 6.92
C PRO A 292 -2.80 18.53 7.03
N THR A 293 -1.78 18.30 7.85
CA THR A 293 -1.31 16.97 8.24
C THR A 293 -2.08 16.43 9.45
N TRP A 294 -1.89 15.15 9.79
CA TRP A 294 -2.48 14.58 11.01
C TRP A 294 -1.97 15.29 12.27
N ALA A 295 -0.71 15.73 12.30
CA ALA A 295 -0.20 16.59 13.35
C ALA A 295 -0.98 17.92 13.46
N ASP A 296 -1.23 18.60 12.34
CA ASP A 296 -1.97 19.87 12.32
C ASP A 296 -3.41 19.69 12.82
N ILE A 297 -4.07 18.59 12.45
CA ILE A 297 -5.43 18.25 12.91
C ILE A 297 -5.44 18.02 14.42
N LYS A 298 -4.50 17.22 14.95
CA LYS A 298 -4.37 16.98 16.39
C LYS A 298 -4.13 18.30 17.14
N GLU A 299 -3.25 19.15 16.65
CA GLU A 299 -2.89 20.41 17.29
C GLU A 299 -4.08 21.40 17.32
N GLN A 300 -4.77 21.61 16.20
CA GLN A 300 -5.97 22.45 16.18
C GLN A 300 -7.07 21.89 17.08
N ALA A 301 -7.33 20.57 17.02
CA ALA A 301 -8.34 19.93 17.85
C ALA A 301 -8.06 20.17 19.34
N ARG A 302 -6.80 20.03 19.76
CA ARG A 302 -6.39 20.22 21.14
C ARG A 302 -6.50 21.68 21.59
N THR A 303 -5.95 22.60 20.81
CA THR A 303 -5.74 23.99 21.24
C THR A 303 -6.94 24.90 21.00
N LEU A 304 -7.66 24.70 19.90
CA LEU A 304 -8.77 25.55 19.48
C LEU A 304 -10.13 24.91 19.73
N LEU A 305 -10.24 23.59 19.64
CA LEU A 305 -11.50 22.87 19.84
C LEU A 305 -11.62 22.23 21.24
N GLY A 306 -10.51 22.08 21.97
CA GLY A 306 -10.48 21.47 23.30
C GLY A 306 -10.77 19.97 23.31
N ILE A 307 -10.43 19.28 22.21
CA ILE A 307 -10.64 17.85 21.97
C ILE A 307 -9.27 17.19 21.83
N GLU A 308 -9.02 16.11 22.56
CA GLU A 308 -7.80 15.32 22.44
C GLU A 308 -8.02 14.20 21.42
N LEU A 309 -7.32 14.27 20.28
CA LEU A 309 -7.23 13.18 19.31
C LEU A 309 -5.97 12.37 19.60
N SER A 310 -6.12 11.06 19.71
CA SER A 310 -4.99 10.12 19.76
C SER A 310 -4.78 9.47 18.41
N ASP A 311 -3.62 8.85 18.17
CA ASP A 311 -3.38 8.12 16.91
C ASP A 311 -4.37 6.97 16.70
N GLY A 312 -4.91 6.39 17.78
CA GLY A 312 -5.99 5.42 17.70
C GLY A 312 -7.32 5.97 17.15
N ASP A 313 -7.45 7.29 17.02
CA ASP A 313 -8.59 7.94 16.39
C ASP A 313 -8.41 8.14 14.87
N VAL A 314 -7.23 7.83 14.28
CA VAL A 314 -6.97 8.09 12.85
C VAL A 314 -8.00 7.41 11.91
N GLY A 315 -8.41 6.18 12.26
CA GLY A 315 -9.41 5.41 11.52
C GLY A 315 -10.87 5.77 11.87
N ARG A 316 -11.12 6.84 12.64
CA ARG A 316 -12.48 7.23 13.06
C ARG A 316 -12.65 8.72 13.36
N VAL A 317 -13.61 9.35 12.70
CA VAL A 317 -14.05 10.70 13.03
C VAL A 317 -15.04 10.66 14.22
N PRO A 318 -14.82 11.44 15.30
CA PRO A 318 -15.78 11.54 16.39
C PRO A 318 -17.01 12.37 15.98
N LEU A 319 -18.20 11.93 16.38
CA LEU A 319 -19.44 12.65 16.16
C LEU A 319 -19.49 13.91 17.03
N LEU A 320 -19.67 15.06 16.39
CA LEU A 320 -19.86 16.36 17.02
C LEU A 320 -21.31 16.83 16.82
N ALA A 321 -21.84 17.53 17.81
CA ALA A 321 -23.08 18.29 17.64
C ALA A 321 -22.83 19.39 16.62
N THR A 322 -23.45 19.27 15.45
CA THR A 322 -23.27 20.14 14.29
C THR A 322 -24.63 20.47 13.68
N ASP A 323 -24.70 21.56 12.91
CA ASP A 323 -25.80 21.75 11.96
C ASP A 323 -25.51 21.05 10.62
N LEU A 324 -26.47 21.10 9.69
CA LEU A 324 -26.36 20.47 8.37
C LEU A 324 -25.29 21.10 7.46
N TYR A 325 -24.70 22.22 7.87
CA TYR A 325 -23.70 22.93 7.09
C TYR A 325 -22.30 22.70 7.63
N GLY A 326 -22.10 21.84 8.64
CA GLY A 326 -20.78 21.57 9.22
C GLY A 326 -20.34 22.60 10.26
N ASN A 327 -21.22 23.48 10.72
CA ASN A 327 -20.93 24.37 11.84
C ASN A 327 -21.19 23.63 13.15
N PHE A 328 -20.24 23.67 14.08
CA PHE A 328 -20.47 23.04 15.38
C PHE A 328 -21.49 23.84 16.20
N ILE A 329 -22.34 23.14 16.94
CA ILE A 329 -23.28 23.75 17.88
C ILE A 329 -22.53 24.01 19.19
N PRO A 330 -22.24 25.28 19.55
CA PRO A 330 -21.41 25.59 20.71
C PRO A 330 -22.08 25.15 22.01
N GLY A 331 -21.26 24.65 22.92
CA GLY A 331 -21.64 24.46 24.31
C GLY A 331 -21.76 25.78 25.09
N ALA A 332 -22.08 25.68 26.38
CA ALA A 332 -22.14 26.82 27.29
C ALA A 332 -20.80 27.57 27.41
N ASN A 333 -19.67 26.87 27.26
CA ASN A 333 -18.33 27.48 27.24
C ASN A 333 -17.94 28.03 25.85
N GLY A 334 -18.75 27.81 24.80
CA GLY A 334 -18.50 28.26 23.43
C GLY A 334 -17.68 27.29 22.57
N PHE A 335 -17.29 26.12 23.10
CA PHE A 335 -16.52 25.10 22.37
C PHE A 335 -17.43 24.05 21.73
N PRO A 336 -16.95 23.29 20.73
CA PRO A 336 -17.68 22.17 20.13
C PRO A 336 -18.05 21.10 21.16
N GLN A 337 -19.07 20.31 20.84
CA GLN A 337 -19.60 19.28 21.74
C GLN A 337 -19.50 17.90 21.09
N LEU A 338 -18.78 16.99 21.74
CA LEU A 338 -18.74 15.56 21.40
C LEU A 338 -20.07 14.90 21.77
N VAL A 339 -20.61 14.10 20.85
CA VAL A 339 -21.80 13.27 21.10
C VAL A 339 -21.34 11.93 21.64
N THR A 340 -21.59 11.70 22.93
CA THR A 340 -21.22 10.46 23.62
C THR A 340 -22.45 9.62 23.96
N ALA A 341 -22.26 8.36 24.35
CA ALA A 341 -23.35 7.49 24.79
C ALA A 341 -24.12 8.03 26.01
N THR A 342 -23.55 8.95 26.79
CA THR A 342 -24.16 9.55 27.98
C THR A 342 -24.67 10.98 27.75
N GLY A 343 -24.51 11.53 26.55
CA GLY A 343 -24.96 12.88 26.18
C GLY A 343 -23.84 13.73 25.57
N LEU A 344 -24.10 15.04 25.50
CA LEU A 344 -23.15 16.01 24.92
C LEU A 344 -22.06 16.38 25.93
N VAL A 345 -20.80 16.34 25.50
CA VAL A 345 -19.64 16.73 26.29
C VAL A 345 -18.87 17.83 25.56
N GLN A 346 -18.75 18.99 26.19
CA GLN A 346 -18.14 20.18 25.59
C GLN A 346 -16.61 20.07 25.64
N GLY A 347 -15.93 20.42 24.55
CA GLY A 347 -14.48 20.55 24.50
C GLY A 347 -13.97 21.61 25.48
N ASN A 348 -12.73 21.47 25.94
CA ASN A 348 -12.11 22.39 26.89
C ASN A 348 -10.58 22.38 26.77
N PRO A 349 -9.93 23.43 26.23
CA PRO A 349 -8.46 23.47 26.09
C PRO A 349 -7.68 23.39 27.42
N ALA A 350 -8.30 23.75 28.55
CA ALA A 350 -7.67 23.64 29.86
C ALA A 350 -7.71 22.22 30.45
N ALA A 351 -8.60 21.36 29.93
CA ALA A 351 -8.75 19.96 30.30
C ALA A 351 -9.44 19.24 29.14
N THR A 352 -8.65 18.86 28.13
CA THR A 352 -9.16 18.34 26.87
C THR A 352 -10.00 17.08 27.04
N VAL A 353 -10.99 16.93 26.16
CA VAL A 353 -11.88 15.78 26.18
C VAL A 353 -11.42 14.79 25.12
N ALA A 354 -11.17 13.54 25.52
CA ALA A 354 -10.74 12.51 24.59
C ALA A 354 -11.82 12.22 23.53
N ALA A 355 -11.44 12.34 22.26
CA ALA A 355 -12.30 12.07 21.11
C ALA A 355 -12.88 10.65 21.15
N SER A 356 -12.11 9.68 21.64
CA SER A 356 -12.49 8.26 21.82
C SER A 356 -13.73 8.04 22.69
N THR A 357 -14.17 9.04 23.45
CA THR A 357 -15.43 8.99 24.21
C THR A 357 -16.68 9.24 23.36
N ALA A 358 -16.53 9.81 22.17
CA ALA A 358 -17.62 10.09 21.24
C ALA A 358 -18.00 8.87 20.40
N ILE A 359 -19.26 8.82 20.02
CA ILE A 359 -19.76 7.90 18.99
C ILE A 359 -19.00 8.20 17.67
N ALA A 360 -18.64 7.17 16.92
CA ALA A 360 -17.97 7.34 15.62
C ALA A 360 -19.00 7.64 14.53
N THR A 361 -18.61 8.45 13.53
CA THR A 361 -19.47 8.76 12.37
C THR A 361 -19.47 7.66 11.31
N GLY A 362 -18.60 6.65 11.43
CA GLY A 362 -18.36 5.64 10.39
C GLY A 362 -17.35 6.07 9.32
N HIS A 363 -16.80 7.27 9.41
CA HIS A 363 -15.76 7.81 8.52
C HIS A 363 -14.41 7.81 9.24
N ALA A 364 -13.31 7.78 8.49
CA ALA A 364 -11.95 7.89 9.00
C ALA A 364 -11.33 9.24 8.61
N PHE A 365 -10.33 9.69 9.37
CA PHE A 365 -9.46 10.80 8.94
C PHE A 365 -8.50 10.32 7.86
N LEU A 366 -7.91 9.13 8.04
CA LEU A 366 -7.05 8.47 7.06
C LEU A 366 -7.45 6.99 6.92
N GLU A 367 -7.45 6.51 5.68
CA GLU A 367 -7.64 5.11 5.30
C GLU A 367 -6.37 4.56 4.64
N ASP A 368 -5.69 5.40 3.86
CA ASP A 368 -4.46 5.06 3.15
C ASP A 368 -3.27 5.66 3.89
N ILE A 369 -2.58 4.80 4.64
CA ILE A 369 -1.47 5.15 5.54
C ILE A 369 -0.27 4.28 5.16
N ALA A 370 0.94 4.85 5.18
CA ALA A 370 2.18 4.11 5.04
C ALA A 370 2.20 2.89 5.98
N HIS A 371 2.62 1.73 5.46
CA HIS A 371 2.57 0.47 6.22
C HIS A 371 3.27 0.54 7.58
N ASN A 372 4.39 1.26 7.63
CA ASN A 372 5.20 1.45 8.83
C ASN A 372 4.54 2.39 9.87
N ALA A 373 3.56 3.19 9.47
CA ALA A 373 2.93 4.22 10.29
C ALA A 373 1.51 3.85 10.76
N THR A 374 0.96 2.72 10.32
CA THR A 374 -0.45 2.38 10.59
C THR A 374 -0.64 1.94 12.04
N PRO A 375 -1.36 2.71 12.89
CA PRO A 375 -1.65 2.28 14.25
C PRO A 375 -2.65 1.12 14.23
N ALA A 376 -2.39 0.08 15.03
CA ALA A 376 -3.25 -1.09 15.14
C ALA A 376 -3.34 -1.61 16.57
N ALA A 377 -4.36 -2.40 16.86
CA ALA A 377 -4.56 -2.99 18.19
C ALA A 377 -3.35 -3.85 18.60
N GLY A 378 -2.69 -3.47 19.69
CA GLY A 378 -1.50 -4.14 20.21
C GLY A 378 -0.17 -3.55 19.71
N LEU A 379 -0.20 -2.56 18.82
CA LEU A 379 0.95 -1.75 18.48
C LEU A 379 1.02 -0.51 19.39
N ILE A 380 2.23 -0.02 19.63
CA ILE A 380 2.51 1.25 20.31
C ILE A 380 3.36 2.15 19.40
N ALA A 381 3.37 3.45 19.64
CA ALA A 381 4.37 4.35 19.04
C ALA A 381 5.78 3.82 19.33
N ASP A 382 6.70 3.95 18.37
CA ASP A 382 8.11 3.67 18.62
C ASP A 382 8.76 4.75 19.52
N ASP A 383 10.00 4.50 19.92
CA ASP A 383 10.67 5.27 20.98
C ASP A 383 11.52 6.44 20.45
N ASP A 384 11.61 6.60 19.12
CA ASP A 384 12.43 7.65 18.50
C ASP A 384 11.58 8.82 17.96
N ALA A 385 12.17 9.65 17.12
CA ALA A 385 11.52 10.85 16.58
C ALA A 385 11.91 11.05 15.11
N ALA A 386 12.39 9.98 14.47
CA ALA A 386 12.79 9.98 13.08
C ALA A 386 11.60 9.56 12.23
N ILE A 387 11.35 10.32 11.16
CA ILE A 387 10.38 9.89 10.15
C ILE A 387 11.05 8.78 9.33
N GLY A 388 10.53 7.56 9.45
CA GLY A 388 10.94 6.42 8.67
C GLY A 388 10.43 6.49 7.23
N THR A 389 10.97 5.59 6.42
CA THR A 389 10.60 5.37 5.01
C THR A 389 10.02 3.97 4.84
N ALA A 390 9.45 3.69 3.67
CA ALA A 390 8.98 2.35 3.33
C ALA A 390 10.10 1.28 3.35
N ALA A 391 11.37 1.69 3.24
CA ALA A 391 12.51 0.78 3.29
C ALA A 391 12.98 0.48 4.72
N ASP A 392 12.54 1.26 5.72
CA ASP A 392 13.00 1.10 7.09
C ASP A 392 12.27 -0.06 7.79
N HIS A 393 13.03 -0.80 8.61
CA HIS A 393 12.47 -1.89 9.40
C HIS A 393 11.83 -1.34 10.67
N GLN A 394 10.50 -1.39 10.72
CA GLN A 394 9.76 -1.05 11.93
C GLN A 394 9.92 -2.12 13.01
N PRO A 395 10.31 -1.75 14.24
CA PRO A 395 10.41 -2.69 15.34
C PRO A 395 9.11 -3.47 15.56
N ALA A 396 9.25 -4.75 15.88
CA ALA A 396 8.08 -5.61 16.11
C ALA A 396 7.24 -5.08 17.29
N GLY A 397 5.95 -4.85 17.03
CA GLY A 397 5.02 -4.33 18.03
C GLY A 397 4.93 -2.81 18.09
N THR A 398 5.59 -2.09 17.17
CA THR A 398 5.50 -0.63 17.08
C THR A 398 4.94 -0.14 15.75
N TYR A 399 4.61 1.15 15.68
CA TYR A 399 4.37 1.91 14.45
C TYR A 399 5.09 3.26 14.56
N ASP A 400 5.46 3.84 13.43
CA ASP A 400 6.14 5.13 13.32
C ASP A 400 5.12 6.28 13.41
N ASN A 401 5.06 6.93 14.57
CA ASN A 401 4.08 7.97 14.82
C ASN A 401 4.45 9.31 14.17
N GLU A 402 5.74 9.59 13.94
CA GLU A 402 6.16 10.79 13.20
C GLU A 402 5.77 10.69 11.72
N LEU A 403 5.92 9.53 11.09
CA LEU A 403 5.46 9.28 9.74
C LEU A 403 3.93 9.31 9.65
N LEU A 404 3.21 8.79 10.65
CA LEU A 404 1.75 8.93 10.73
C LEU A 404 1.35 10.41 10.74
N ASP A 405 2.02 11.20 11.57
CA ASP A 405 1.80 12.63 11.72
C ASP A 405 2.03 13.43 10.44
N ALA A 406 2.87 12.93 9.53
CA ALA A 406 3.14 13.55 8.23
C ALA A 406 2.03 13.35 7.17
N HIS A 407 1.07 12.45 7.38
CA HIS A 407 0.01 12.19 6.40
C HIS A 407 -0.98 13.35 6.30
N PHE A 408 -1.40 13.70 5.08
CA PHE A 408 -2.33 14.80 4.83
C PHE A 408 -3.77 14.37 5.11
N VAL A 409 -4.52 15.17 5.86
CA VAL A 409 -5.94 14.92 6.14
C VAL A 409 -6.79 15.80 5.24
N VAL A 410 -7.60 15.15 4.40
CA VAL A 410 -8.50 15.78 3.44
C VAL A 410 -9.93 15.27 3.65
N GLY A 411 -10.86 15.66 2.78
CA GLY A 411 -12.27 15.29 2.92
C GLY A 411 -12.56 13.79 2.79
N ASP A 412 -11.71 13.08 2.04
CA ASP A 412 -11.73 11.63 1.85
C ASP A 412 -10.47 10.98 2.47
N GLY A 413 -10.64 9.85 3.16
CA GLY A 413 -9.54 9.19 3.89
C GLY A 413 -8.43 8.62 2.99
N ARG A 414 -8.64 8.53 1.68
CA ARG A 414 -7.67 7.98 0.71
C ARG A 414 -6.80 9.06 0.05
N GLY A 415 -6.80 10.29 0.57
CA GLY A 415 -6.06 11.41 -0.03
C GLY A 415 -4.54 11.23 -0.16
N ASN A 416 -3.96 10.27 0.57
CA ASN A 416 -2.52 9.94 0.53
C ASN A 416 -2.23 8.69 -0.30
N GLU A 417 -3.21 8.14 -1.03
CA GLU A 417 -3.02 6.92 -1.82
C GLU A 417 -1.79 7.06 -2.71
N ASN A 418 -1.67 8.15 -3.46
CA ASN A 418 -0.42 8.52 -4.14
C ASN A 418 -0.20 10.04 -4.15
N ILE A 419 1.05 10.48 -4.31
CA ILE A 419 1.42 11.90 -4.25
C ILE A 419 0.71 12.77 -5.31
N GLY A 420 0.35 12.18 -6.45
CA GLY A 420 -0.35 12.92 -7.49
C GLY A 420 -1.82 13.16 -7.15
N LEU A 421 -2.48 12.21 -6.48
CA LEU A 421 -3.81 12.40 -5.91
C LEU A 421 -3.77 13.49 -4.82
N THR A 422 -2.77 13.45 -3.95
CA THR A 422 -2.53 14.50 -2.95
C THR A 422 -2.39 15.88 -3.61
N ALA A 423 -1.70 15.98 -4.76
CA ALA A 423 -1.61 17.22 -5.52
C ALA A 423 -2.98 17.72 -6.03
N VAL A 424 -3.90 16.82 -6.43
CA VAL A 424 -5.27 17.21 -6.81
C VAL A 424 -6.04 17.77 -5.61
N HIS A 425 -5.98 17.11 -4.45
CA HIS A 425 -6.57 17.63 -3.21
C HIS A 425 -6.01 19.01 -2.85
N HIS A 426 -4.69 19.20 -2.99
CA HIS A 426 -4.03 20.47 -2.74
C HIS A 426 -4.61 21.59 -3.61
N VAL A 427 -4.78 21.35 -4.92
CA VAL A 427 -5.33 22.37 -5.84
C VAL A 427 -6.70 22.87 -5.37
N PHE A 428 -7.62 21.97 -4.99
CA PHE A 428 -8.94 22.38 -4.53
C PHE A 428 -8.96 23.00 -3.13
N HIS A 429 -8.08 22.55 -2.23
CA HIS A 429 -7.86 23.20 -0.93
C HIS A 429 -7.39 24.64 -1.11
N SER A 430 -6.35 24.86 -1.92
CA SER A 430 -5.83 26.18 -2.24
C SER A 430 -6.87 27.05 -2.94
N GLU A 431 -7.67 26.48 -3.85
CA GLU A 431 -8.74 27.22 -4.53
C GLU A 431 -9.84 27.69 -3.56
N HIS A 432 -10.23 26.88 -2.56
CA HIS A 432 -11.15 27.35 -1.52
C HIS A 432 -10.59 28.57 -0.79
N ASN A 433 -9.35 28.47 -0.31
CA ASN A 433 -8.71 29.53 0.45
C ASN A 433 -8.48 30.80 -0.38
N ASN A 434 -8.09 30.64 -1.65
CA ASN A 434 -8.02 31.73 -2.62
C ASN A 434 -9.38 32.41 -2.83
N ARG A 435 -10.46 31.63 -2.86
CA ARG A 435 -11.81 32.15 -3.04
C ARG A 435 -12.31 32.95 -1.84
N VAL A 436 -11.97 32.54 -0.62
CA VAL A 436 -12.20 33.33 0.60
C VAL A 436 -11.54 34.71 0.48
N ASP A 437 -10.28 34.75 0.05
CA ASP A 437 -9.54 36.00 -0.08
C ASP A 437 -10.14 36.90 -1.17
N GLN A 438 -10.51 36.34 -2.33
CA GLN A 438 -11.19 37.07 -3.39
C GLN A 438 -12.55 37.63 -2.96
N ILE A 439 -13.34 36.88 -2.17
CA ILE A 439 -14.59 37.39 -1.61
C ILE A 439 -14.32 38.61 -0.72
N LYS A 440 -13.34 38.53 0.17
CA LYS A 440 -12.94 39.68 1.02
C LYS A 440 -12.48 40.87 0.19
N GLU A 441 -11.69 40.65 -0.86
CA GLU A 441 -11.24 41.70 -1.79
C GLU A 441 -12.41 42.39 -2.49
N VAL A 442 -13.40 41.64 -2.97
CA VAL A 442 -14.61 42.20 -3.60
C VAL A 442 -15.43 43.02 -2.61
N LEU A 443 -15.61 42.52 -1.38
CA LEU A 443 -16.35 43.21 -0.33
C LEU A 443 -15.70 44.54 0.04
N LEU A 444 -14.38 44.55 0.24
CA LEU A 444 -13.61 45.75 0.55
C LEU A 444 -13.57 46.73 -0.63
N GLY A 445 -13.37 46.21 -1.85
CA GLY A 445 -13.31 47.00 -3.08
C GLY A 445 -14.64 47.65 -3.47
N SER A 446 -15.77 47.15 -2.96
CA SER A 446 -17.08 47.73 -3.20
C SER A 446 -17.24 49.13 -2.62
N GLY A 447 -16.53 49.44 -1.52
CA GLY A 447 -16.71 50.67 -0.75
C GLY A 447 -18.07 50.78 -0.04
N ASP A 448 -18.90 49.75 -0.08
CA ASP A 448 -20.24 49.72 0.53
C ASP A 448 -20.17 49.10 1.94
N VAL A 449 -20.21 49.96 2.96
CA VAL A 449 -20.16 49.55 4.37
C VAL A 449 -21.38 48.71 4.76
N ALA A 450 -22.55 48.99 4.21
CA ALA A 450 -23.75 48.23 4.53
C ALA A 450 -23.62 46.80 3.99
N PHE A 451 -23.12 46.66 2.76
CA PHE A 451 -22.85 45.35 2.19
C PHE A 451 -21.73 44.61 2.92
N LEU A 452 -20.63 45.30 3.29
CA LEU A 452 -19.54 44.71 4.08
C LEU A 452 -20.05 44.16 5.42
N ASN A 453 -20.89 44.91 6.14
CA ASN A 453 -21.41 44.50 7.45
C ASN A 453 -22.27 43.23 7.38
N GLU A 454 -22.85 42.88 6.23
CA GLU A 454 -23.52 41.57 6.08
C GLU A 454 -22.56 40.37 6.26
N TRP A 455 -21.24 40.60 6.14
CA TRP A 455 -20.19 39.58 6.20
C TRP A 455 -19.29 39.71 7.43
N LEU A 456 -19.64 40.59 8.38
CA LEU A 456 -18.91 40.78 9.62
C LEU A 456 -19.78 40.30 10.80
N LEU A 457 -19.13 39.71 11.81
CA LEU A 457 -19.77 39.44 13.10
C LEU A 457 -19.93 40.72 13.94
N THR A 458 -19.09 41.72 13.67
CA THR A 458 -19.15 43.04 14.30
C THR A 458 -19.23 44.12 13.24
N ASP A 459 -20.37 44.79 13.16
CA ASP A 459 -20.58 45.90 12.22
C ASP A 459 -19.59 47.04 12.45
N VAL A 460 -19.13 47.64 11.36
CA VAL A 460 -18.32 48.87 11.34
C VAL A 460 -19.11 50.04 10.75
N THR A 461 -18.72 51.26 11.09
CA THR A 461 -19.34 52.48 10.55
C THR A 461 -18.64 53.00 9.29
N GLU A 462 -17.41 52.56 9.05
CA GLU A 462 -16.60 52.85 7.87
C GLU A 462 -15.61 51.70 7.64
N ILE A 463 -15.11 51.52 6.41
CA ILE A 463 -14.04 50.55 6.14
C ILE A 463 -12.76 51.06 6.82
N PRO A 464 -12.20 50.33 7.81
CA PRO A 464 -11.04 50.80 8.55
C PRO A 464 -9.78 50.81 7.68
N ALA A 465 -8.82 51.69 7.99
CA ALA A 465 -7.52 51.67 7.32
C ALA A 465 -6.72 50.38 7.64
N ASP A 466 -6.92 49.84 8.85
CA ASP A 466 -6.40 48.53 9.25
C ASP A 466 -7.48 47.46 9.07
N ILE A 467 -7.41 46.75 7.95
CA ILE A 467 -8.34 45.66 7.60
C ILE A 467 -8.24 44.48 8.57
N GLY A 468 -7.11 44.30 9.26
CA GLY A 468 -6.93 43.24 10.25
C GLY A 468 -7.82 43.39 11.49
N SER A 469 -8.41 44.58 11.70
CA SER A 469 -9.37 44.84 12.78
C SER A 469 -10.79 44.32 12.50
N LEU A 470 -11.08 43.89 11.27
CA LEU A 470 -12.40 43.38 10.90
C LEU A 470 -12.64 41.99 11.49
N VAL A 471 -13.79 41.82 12.14
CA VAL A 471 -14.24 40.54 12.67
C VAL A 471 -15.16 39.88 11.65
N TRP A 472 -14.58 39.07 10.77
CA TRP A 472 -15.29 38.39 9.69
C TRP A 472 -16.25 37.30 10.20
N ASP A 473 -17.40 37.16 9.53
CA ASP A 473 -18.26 35.98 9.65
C ASP A 473 -17.65 34.84 8.82
N GLY A 474 -16.78 34.07 9.48
CA GLY A 474 -16.10 32.95 8.85
C GLY A 474 -17.03 31.84 8.37
N GLU A 475 -18.19 31.61 9.03
CA GLU A 475 -19.13 30.59 8.55
C GLU A 475 -19.71 31.00 7.20
N ARG A 476 -20.14 32.26 7.08
CA ARG A 476 -20.66 32.78 5.81
C ARG A 476 -19.60 32.78 4.72
N LEU A 477 -18.36 33.14 5.04
CA LEU A 477 -17.23 33.10 4.10
C LEU A 477 -16.94 31.68 3.62
N PHE A 478 -16.90 30.70 4.54
CA PHE A 478 -16.65 29.30 4.21
C PHE A 478 -17.69 28.76 3.22
N GLN A 479 -18.98 28.97 3.52
CA GLN A 479 -20.07 28.49 2.65
C GLN A 479 -20.06 29.17 1.28
N ALA A 480 -19.76 30.48 1.24
CA ALA A 480 -19.67 31.21 -0.03
C ALA A 480 -18.49 30.72 -0.90
N ALA A 481 -17.33 30.48 -0.30
CA ALA A 481 -16.18 29.91 -0.99
C ALA A 481 -16.49 28.50 -1.49
N ARG A 482 -16.96 27.62 -0.59
CA ARG A 482 -17.40 26.25 -0.88
C ARG A 482 -18.36 26.19 -2.07
N PHE A 483 -19.44 26.96 -2.03
CA PHE A 483 -20.45 26.99 -3.09
C PHE A 483 -19.82 27.27 -4.46
N SER A 484 -18.97 28.28 -4.57
CA SER A 484 -18.33 28.61 -5.84
C SER A 484 -17.28 27.58 -6.28
N THR A 485 -16.53 26.98 -5.35
CA THR A 485 -15.55 25.93 -5.66
C THR A 485 -16.24 24.64 -6.11
N GLU A 486 -17.35 24.24 -5.48
CA GLU A 486 -18.19 23.12 -5.91
C GLU A 486 -18.74 23.33 -7.32
N MET A 487 -19.22 24.54 -7.64
CA MET A 487 -19.70 24.86 -8.98
C MET A 487 -18.60 24.73 -10.05
N VAL A 488 -17.39 25.20 -9.74
CA VAL A 488 -16.23 25.04 -10.64
C VAL A 488 -15.91 23.56 -10.81
N TYR A 489 -15.89 22.79 -9.71
CA TYR A 489 -15.65 21.35 -9.75
C TYR A 489 -16.70 20.60 -10.59
N GLN A 490 -17.99 20.86 -10.38
CA GLN A 490 -19.06 20.25 -11.17
C GLN A 490 -18.93 20.58 -12.66
N HIS A 491 -18.57 21.82 -13.00
CA HIS A 491 -18.30 22.21 -14.38
C HIS A 491 -17.11 21.42 -14.97
N LEU A 492 -15.99 21.32 -14.25
CA LEU A 492 -14.83 20.52 -14.66
C LEU A 492 -15.20 19.05 -14.87
N VAL A 493 -15.99 18.46 -13.95
CA VAL A 493 -16.41 17.05 -14.05
C VAL A 493 -17.25 16.81 -15.29
N PHE A 494 -18.32 17.60 -15.52
CA PHE A 494 -19.26 17.32 -16.61
C PHE A 494 -18.80 17.84 -17.97
N ASP A 495 -18.29 19.05 -18.05
CA ASP A 495 -17.99 19.69 -19.34
C ASP A 495 -16.60 19.35 -19.88
N GLU A 496 -15.64 19.00 -19.01
CA GLU A 496 -14.27 18.66 -19.39
C GLU A 496 -13.97 17.17 -19.20
N PHE A 497 -13.98 16.65 -17.97
CA PHE A 497 -13.51 15.30 -17.68
C PHE A 497 -14.42 14.21 -18.28
N ALA A 498 -15.70 14.16 -17.87
CA ALA A 498 -16.62 13.09 -18.26
C ALA A 498 -16.85 13.03 -19.76
N ARG A 499 -16.86 14.18 -20.45
CA ARG A 499 -17.00 14.25 -21.91
C ARG A 499 -15.72 13.89 -22.66
N THR A 500 -14.55 14.03 -22.03
CA THR A 500 -13.29 13.50 -22.56
C THR A 500 -13.25 11.98 -22.44
N VAL A 501 -13.72 11.42 -21.32
CA VAL A 501 -13.86 9.97 -21.14
C VAL A 501 -14.89 9.38 -22.10
N SER A 502 -16.08 10.00 -22.19
CA SER A 502 -17.17 9.56 -23.04
C SER A 502 -17.87 10.75 -23.71
N PRO A 503 -17.69 10.95 -25.03
CA PRO A 503 -18.30 12.08 -25.73
C PRO A 503 -19.83 11.98 -25.83
N ASN A 504 -20.42 10.85 -25.42
CA ASN A 504 -21.86 10.62 -25.36
C ASN A 504 -22.51 11.24 -24.13
N VAL A 505 -21.73 11.75 -23.16
CA VAL A 505 -22.28 12.50 -22.03
C VAL A 505 -22.87 13.80 -22.56
N ASP A 506 -24.17 13.98 -22.33
CA ASP A 506 -24.91 15.18 -22.76
C ASP A 506 -24.30 16.43 -22.12
N PRO A 507 -24.26 17.57 -22.85
CA PRO A 507 -23.84 18.83 -22.26
C PRO A 507 -24.77 19.18 -21.10
N PHE A 508 -24.22 19.85 -20.09
CA PHE A 508 -25.01 20.25 -18.94
C PHE A 508 -26.19 21.14 -19.37
N VAL A 509 -27.41 20.69 -19.11
CA VAL A 509 -28.64 21.47 -19.27
C VAL A 509 -29.26 21.63 -17.88
N PHE A 510 -29.60 22.86 -17.50
CA PHE A 510 -30.31 23.15 -16.24
C PHE A 510 -31.70 22.49 -16.25
N SER A 511 -31.77 21.24 -15.80
CA SER A 511 -32.99 20.53 -15.43
C SER A 511 -32.76 19.77 -14.15
N ASN A 512 -33.46 20.13 -13.07
CA ASN A 512 -33.49 19.34 -11.86
C ASN A 512 -34.74 18.44 -11.88
N THR A 513 -34.60 17.22 -11.37
CA THR A 513 -35.71 16.30 -11.13
C THR A 513 -35.56 15.68 -9.76
N ALA A 514 -36.66 15.57 -9.02
CA ALA A 514 -36.68 14.91 -7.72
C ALA A 514 -36.99 13.41 -7.83
N ASP A 515 -37.23 12.91 -9.05
CA ASP A 515 -37.70 11.56 -9.32
C ASP A 515 -36.56 10.59 -9.72
N ILE A 516 -35.31 11.08 -9.79
CA ILE A 516 -34.12 10.24 -10.06
C ILE A 516 -33.44 9.92 -8.74
N ASP A 517 -33.18 8.63 -8.51
CA ASP A 517 -32.34 8.16 -7.42
C ASP A 517 -30.86 8.40 -7.79
N PRO A 518 -30.13 9.24 -7.05
CA PRO A 518 -28.73 9.54 -7.34
C PRO A 518 -27.76 8.49 -6.78
N ALA A 519 -28.24 7.43 -6.11
CA ALA A 519 -27.37 6.42 -5.51
C ALA A 519 -26.42 5.80 -6.55
N ILE A 520 -25.15 5.65 -6.15
CA ILE A 520 -24.14 4.98 -6.97
C ILE A 520 -24.44 3.49 -7.02
N VAL A 521 -24.64 2.97 -8.23
CA VAL A 521 -24.90 1.54 -8.46
C VAL A 521 -23.61 0.73 -8.34
N SER A 522 -23.70 -0.50 -7.85
CA SER A 522 -22.53 -1.34 -7.59
C SER A 522 -21.73 -1.66 -8.87
N GLU A 523 -22.39 -1.78 -10.02
CA GLU A 523 -21.75 -1.99 -11.31
C GLU A 523 -20.88 -0.80 -11.71
N PHE A 524 -21.31 0.43 -11.38
CA PHE A 524 -20.52 1.63 -11.65
C PHE A 524 -19.25 1.64 -10.80
N ALA A 525 -19.40 1.50 -9.48
CA ALA A 525 -18.30 1.56 -8.51
C ALA A 525 -17.28 0.41 -8.64
N ASN A 526 -17.73 -0.82 -8.94
CA ASN A 526 -16.85 -2.00 -8.88
C ASN A 526 -16.36 -2.49 -10.25
N VAL A 527 -16.97 -2.04 -11.35
CA VAL A 527 -16.65 -2.54 -12.69
C VAL A 527 -16.39 -1.40 -13.66
N VAL A 528 -17.40 -0.56 -13.91
CA VAL A 528 -17.33 0.42 -15.01
C VAL A 528 -16.25 1.46 -14.73
N TYR A 529 -16.29 2.11 -13.57
CA TYR A 529 -15.43 3.26 -13.30
C TYR A 529 -13.98 2.89 -12.94
N ARG A 530 -13.70 1.58 -12.76
CA ARG A 530 -12.35 1.05 -12.52
C ARG A 530 -11.45 1.05 -13.78
N PHE A 531 -11.94 1.54 -14.93
CA PHE A 531 -11.13 1.72 -16.14
C PHE A 531 -9.89 2.60 -15.90
N GLY A 532 -9.94 3.51 -14.91
CA GLY A 532 -8.81 4.38 -14.56
C GLY A 532 -7.52 3.64 -14.21
N HIS A 533 -7.60 2.38 -13.77
CA HIS A 533 -6.41 1.58 -13.44
C HIS A 533 -5.55 1.24 -14.68
N SER A 534 -6.14 1.12 -15.88
CA SER A 534 -5.35 0.90 -17.11
C SER A 534 -4.65 2.19 -17.57
N MET A 535 -5.19 3.35 -17.20
CA MET A 535 -4.69 4.65 -17.63
C MET A 535 -3.42 5.09 -16.87
N LEU A 536 -3.09 4.44 -15.76
CA LEU A 536 -1.93 4.74 -14.94
C LEU A 536 -0.62 4.33 -15.63
N THR A 537 0.46 5.02 -15.33
CA THR A 537 1.82 4.82 -15.86
C THR A 537 2.76 4.28 -14.76
N GLU A 538 3.93 3.73 -15.11
CA GLU A 538 4.90 3.22 -14.11
C GLU A 538 5.58 4.33 -13.27
N THR A 539 5.39 5.60 -13.64
CA THR A 539 5.94 6.75 -12.92
C THR A 539 4.91 7.84 -12.66
N VAL A 540 5.17 8.64 -11.63
CA VAL A 540 4.56 9.95 -11.38
C VAL A 540 5.58 11.02 -11.79
N ASP A 541 5.30 11.74 -12.88
CA ASP A 541 6.23 12.73 -13.41
C ASP A 541 6.20 14.04 -12.61
N ARG A 542 7.39 14.61 -12.35
CA ARG A 542 7.58 15.91 -11.69
C ARG A 542 8.46 16.81 -12.52
N LEU A 543 8.08 18.08 -12.62
CA LEU A 543 8.84 19.12 -13.34
C LEU A 543 8.97 20.39 -12.49
N ALA A 544 10.21 20.77 -12.18
CA ALA A 544 10.48 21.99 -11.42
C ALA A 544 10.00 23.26 -12.14
N ALA A 545 9.92 24.37 -11.40
CA ALA A 545 9.43 25.64 -11.91
C ALA A 545 10.29 26.25 -13.04
N ASP A 546 11.54 25.79 -13.20
CA ASP A 546 12.39 26.15 -14.34
C ASP A 546 11.93 25.54 -15.68
N GLY A 547 10.99 24.59 -15.65
CA GLY A 547 10.46 23.89 -16.81
C GLY A 547 11.46 22.94 -17.47
N GLN A 548 12.58 22.63 -16.83
CA GLN A 548 13.66 21.80 -17.36
C GLN A 548 14.07 20.67 -16.43
N THR A 549 14.08 20.90 -15.12
CA THR A 549 14.51 19.90 -14.14
C THR A 549 13.38 18.92 -13.88
N ALA A 550 13.44 17.76 -14.55
CA ALA A 550 12.53 16.64 -14.36
C ALA A 550 13.09 15.64 -13.33
N ALA A 551 12.22 15.13 -12.47
CA ALA A 551 12.56 14.12 -11.46
C ALA A 551 11.40 13.13 -11.27
N PRO A 552 11.06 12.32 -12.28
CA PRO A 552 10.00 11.33 -12.15
C PRO A 552 10.31 10.34 -11.03
N VAL A 553 9.27 9.87 -10.35
CA VAL A 553 9.35 8.86 -9.28
C VAL A 553 8.57 7.62 -9.70
N GLY A 554 9.01 6.43 -9.29
CA GLY A 554 8.27 5.20 -9.58
C GLY A 554 6.88 5.22 -8.94
N LEU A 555 5.88 4.63 -9.59
CA LEU A 555 4.50 4.66 -9.10
C LEU A 555 4.38 4.04 -7.69
N ILE A 556 5.09 2.93 -7.43
CA ILE A 556 5.13 2.28 -6.11
C ILE A 556 5.77 3.17 -5.04
N GLU A 557 6.84 3.87 -5.39
CA GLU A 557 7.50 4.80 -4.47
C GLU A 557 6.63 6.02 -4.14
N ALA A 558 5.72 6.38 -5.05
CA ALA A 558 4.73 7.44 -4.86
C ALA A 558 3.50 7.02 -4.04
N PHE A 559 3.27 5.73 -3.81
CA PHE A 559 2.12 5.25 -3.03
C PHE A 559 2.36 5.44 -1.52
N LEU A 560 1.35 5.92 -0.80
CA LEU A 560 1.34 6.01 0.68
C LEU A 560 2.55 6.79 1.25
N ASN A 561 3.08 7.76 0.50
CA ASN A 561 4.36 8.39 0.80
C ASN A 561 4.23 9.93 0.90
N PRO A 562 3.74 10.47 2.03
CA PRO A 562 3.62 11.92 2.22
C PRO A 562 4.98 12.63 2.17
N MET A 563 6.07 11.95 2.53
CA MET A 563 7.41 12.51 2.49
C MET A 563 7.91 12.72 1.06
N GLU A 564 7.56 11.83 0.12
CA GLU A 564 7.87 12.01 -1.30
C GLU A 564 7.08 13.17 -1.92
N TYR A 565 5.83 13.39 -1.45
CA TYR A 565 5.07 14.57 -1.82
C TYR A 565 5.81 15.85 -1.35
N VAL A 566 6.17 15.93 -0.06
CA VAL A 566 6.89 17.09 0.48
C VAL A 566 8.24 17.30 -0.22
N ALA A 567 8.97 16.23 -0.52
CA ALA A 567 10.26 16.28 -1.23
C ALA A 567 10.15 16.78 -2.68
N SER A 568 8.94 16.86 -3.24
CA SER A 568 8.69 17.33 -4.61
C SER A 568 8.81 18.86 -4.76
N GLY A 569 8.96 19.60 -3.66
CA GLY A 569 9.04 21.05 -3.64
C GLY A 569 9.80 21.60 -2.42
N ILE A 570 9.95 22.93 -2.36
CA ILE A 570 10.47 23.60 -1.16
C ILE A 570 9.40 23.78 -0.07
N ASP A 571 8.13 23.68 -0.48
CA ASP A 571 6.91 23.73 0.30
C ASP A 571 5.82 22.94 -0.45
N SER A 572 4.65 22.77 0.17
CA SER A 572 3.56 21.97 -0.41
C SER A 572 3.01 22.59 -1.70
N ASP A 573 2.98 23.92 -1.81
CA ASP A 573 2.52 24.62 -3.02
C ASP A 573 3.44 24.35 -4.22
N ALA A 574 4.76 24.40 -3.99
CA ALA A 574 5.76 24.07 -4.99
C ALA A 574 5.72 22.58 -5.38
N ALA A 575 5.46 21.69 -4.43
CA ALA A 575 5.30 20.26 -4.65
C ALA A 575 4.10 19.96 -5.57
N ALA A 576 2.91 20.47 -5.21
CA ALA A 576 1.72 20.38 -6.06
C ALA A 576 2.01 20.91 -7.47
N GLY A 577 2.62 22.10 -7.57
CA GLY A 577 2.98 22.69 -8.84
C GLY A 577 3.96 21.84 -9.66
N ALA A 578 4.92 21.17 -9.03
CA ALA A 578 5.89 20.32 -9.73
C ALA A 578 5.25 19.06 -10.31
N ILE A 579 4.38 18.41 -9.54
CA ILE A 579 3.64 17.23 -9.96
C ILE A 579 2.65 17.61 -11.08
N VAL A 580 1.86 18.66 -10.91
CA VAL A 580 0.91 19.14 -11.95
C VAL A 580 1.65 19.45 -13.25
N ARG A 581 2.80 20.14 -13.20
CA ARG A 581 3.59 20.44 -14.41
C ARG A 581 4.16 19.20 -15.08
N GLY A 582 4.56 18.18 -14.31
CA GLY A 582 5.09 16.93 -14.84
C GLY A 582 3.98 16.08 -15.47
N MET A 583 2.97 15.74 -14.68
CA MET A 583 1.90 14.83 -15.09
C MET A 583 0.97 15.39 -16.17
N THR A 584 0.83 16.71 -16.31
CA THR A 584 0.08 17.29 -17.45
C THR A 584 0.80 17.14 -18.79
N ARG A 585 2.10 16.82 -18.76
CA ARG A 585 2.94 16.56 -19.95
C ARG A 585 3.18 15.07 -20.18
N GLN A 586 2.95 14.27 -19.15
CA GLN A 586 3.02 12.82 -19.22
C GLN A 586 1.76 12.29 -19.92
N VAL A 587 1.96 11.54 -20.99
CA VAL A 587 0.85 10.86 -21.69
C VAL A 587 0.43 9.64 -20.87
N GLY A 588 -0.86 9.51 -20.60
CA GLY A 588 -1.38 8.34 -19.90
C GLY A 588 -1.44 7.09 -20.81
N ASN A 589 -1.55 5.93 -20.20
CA ASN A 589 -1.79 4.67 -20.93
C ASN A 589 -3.23 4.62 -21.46
N GLU A 590 -3.49 3.85 -22.51
CA GLU A 590 -4.81 3.72 -23.12
C GLU A 590 -5.81 3.02 -22.18
N ILE A 591 -7.11 3.21 -22.46
CA ILE A 591 -8.16 2.42 -21.80
C ILE A 591 -8.27 1.06 -22.49
N ASP A 592 -7.59 0.06 -21.96
CA ASP A 592 -7.52 -1.31 -22.50
C ASP A 592 -7.40 -2.38 -21.38
N GLU A 593 -7.12 -3.63 -21.76
CA GLU A 593 -6.96 -4.74 -20.83
C GLU A 593 -5.63 -4.76 -20.06
N PHE A 594 -4.69 -3.86 -20.34
CA PHE A 594 -3.37 -3.83 -19.74
C PHE A 594 -3.32 -2.88 -18.53
N THR A 595 -2.66 -3.34 -17.48
CA THR A 595 -2.39 -2.53 -16.27
C THR A 595 -0.91 -2.62 -15.94
N THR A 596 -0.32 -1.50 -15.53
CA THR A 596 1.10 -1.39 -15.16
C THR A 596 1.53 -2.51 -14.21
N GLY A 597 2.76 -2.99 -14.38
CA GLY A 597 3.37 -3.97 -13.48
C GLY A 597 3.41 -3.49 -12.04
N ALA A 598 3.55 -2.17 -11.82
CA ALA A 598 3.36 -1.55 -10.51
C ALA A 598 2.02 -1.97 -9.87
N LEU A 599 0.89 -1.70 -10.52
CA LEU A 599 -0.43 -2.04 -9.96
C LEU A 599 -0.68 -3.55 -9.94
N ARG A 600 -0.34 -4.24 -11.03
CA ARG A 600 -0.68 -5.65 -11.24
C ARG A 600 0.08 -6.59 -10.29
N SER A 601 1.33 -6.25 -9.97
CA SER A 601 2.26 -7.19 -9.32
C SER A 601 2.84 -6.70 -8.00
N ASN A 602 2.75 -5.40 -7.67
CA ASN A 602 3.46 -4.82 -6.52
C ASN A 602 2.58 -4.04 -5.54
N LEU A 603 1.29 -3.83 -5.83
CA LEU A 603 0.39 -2.98 -5.02
C LEU A 603 -0.06 -3.62 -3.68
N LEU A 604 0.55 -4.72 -3.24
CA LEU A 604 0.11 -5.50 -2.07
C LEU A 604 1.22 -5.68 -1.03
#